data_AF-A0A9Q0CDG1-F1
#
_entry.id   AF-A0A9Q0CDG1-F1
#
_cell.length_a   1.000
_cell.length_b   1.000
_cell.length_c   1.000
_cell.angle_alpha   90.00
_cell.angle_beta   90.00
_cell.angle_gamma   90.00
#
_symmetry.space_group_name_H-M   'P 1'
#
loop_
_entity.id
_entity.type
_entity.pdbx_description
1 polymer ?
#
loop_
_entity_poly.entity_id
_entity_poly.type
_entity_poly.pdbx_seq_one_letter_code
_entity_poly.pdbx_strand_id
1 'polypeptide(L)'
;MNSKIGAYVSSPLLAAIFTLSAPNLASPPVSIAQSMPRGAALFEKACIGCHDMGGNIIQPGATLFTKDLQRNGIVTEDDIYNITYYGKGRMPGFGEKCTPRGQCTFGPRLQEDEIRMLAEFVKSQADNGWPRIESYAD
;
A
#
# COMPACT_ATOMS: atom_id res chain seq x y z
N MET A 1 50.66 -34.43 33.07
CA MET A 1 51.93 -33.68 33.20
C MET A 1 51.60 -32.19 33.16
N ASN A 2 52.23 -31.38 34.01
CA ASN A 2 51.93 -29.95 34.08
C ASN A 2 52.74 -29.18 33.05
N SER A 3 52.18 -28.08 32.53
CA SER A 3 52.98 -26.93 32.10
C SER A 3 52.30 -25.64 32.55
N LYS A 4 53.08 -24.60 32.82
CA LYS A 4 52.61 -23.33 33.40
C LYS A 4 52.85 -22.18 32.43
N ILE A 5 51.85 -21.30 32.35
CA ILE A 5 51.96 -19.83 32.40
C ILE A 5 53.20 -19.21 31.70
N GLY A 6 52.95 -18.54 30.58
CA GLY A 6 53.73 -17.38 30.12
C GLY A 6 52.75 -16.25 29.76
N ALA A 7 52.99 -15.02 30.22
CA ALA A 7 51.99 -13.94 30.11
C ALA A 7 52.60 -12.52 30.04
N TYR A 8 52.05 -11.69 29.15
CA TYR A 8 52.37 -10.27 28.91
C TYR A 8 53.83 -10.04 28.41
N VAL A 9 54.25 -8.89 27.84
CA VAL A 9 53.82 -7.46 27.80
C VAL A 9 54.15 -6.95 26.36
N SER A 10 53.54 -5.98 25.65
CA SER A 10 52.61 -4.85 25.89
C SER A 10 51.82 -4.46 24.59
N SER A 11 50.97 -3.42 24.66
CA SER A 11 50.39 -2.64 23.52
C SER A 11 51.32 -1.47 23.09
N PRO A 12 51.02 -0.56 22.12
CA PRO A 12 49.74 -0.14 21.51
C PRO A 12 49.62 -0.51 19.99
N LEU A 13 48.55 -0.24 19.23
CA LEU A 13 48.09 1.09 18.75
C LEU A 13 46.68 1.04 18.12
N LEU A 14 45.87 2.09 18.37
CA LEU A 14 44.57 2.45 17.77
C LEU A 14 43.58 1.32 17.38
N ALA A 15 42.60 1.06 18.26
CA ALA A 15 41.30 0.52 17.86
C ALA A 15 40.40 1.67 17.37
N ALA A 16 40.30 1.86 16.05
CA ALA A 16 39.44 2.88 15.45
C ALA A 16 37.97 2.42 15.42
N ILE A 17 37.24 2.67 16.52
CA ILE A 17 35.81 2.35 16.62
C ILE A 17 35.01 3.38 15.80
N PHE A 18 34.82 3.09 14.51
CA PHE A 18 33.87 3.81 13.67
C PHE A 18 32.44 3.43 14.07
N THR A 19 31.82 4.20 14.96
CA THR A 19 30.40 4.08 15.26
C THR A 19 29.58 4.52 14.06
N LEU A 20 29.29 3.55 13.18
CA LEU A 20 28.36 3.69 12.06
C LEU A 20 26.96 3.97 12.59
N SER A 21 26.70 5.25 12.85
CA SER A 21 25.40 5.80 13.20
C SER A 21 24.49 5.63 11.97
N ALA A 22 23.78 4.51 11.90
CA ALA A 22 22.87 4.23 10.81
C ALA A 22 21.85 5.38 10.70
N PRO A 23 21.76 6.08 9.56
CA PRO A 23 20.75 7.11 9.40
C PRO A 23 19.38 6.43 9.47
N ASN A 24 18.54 6.85 10.41
CA ASN A 24 17.15 6.39 10.44
C ASN A 24 16.46 6.88 9.17
N LEU A 25 16.28 5.97 8.22
CA LEU A 25 15.48 6.16 6.99
C LEU A 25 13.99 6.14 7.34
N ALA A 26 13.58 7.05 8.21
CA ALA A 26 12.19 7.37 8.43
C ALA A 26 11.70 8.11 7.17
N SER A 27 10.99 7.40 6.30
CA SER A 27 10.30 8.01 5.16
C SER A 27 9.44 9.18 5.67
N PRO A 28 9.50 10.37 5.03
CA PRO A 28 8.64 11.48 5.44
C PRO A 28 7.17 11.07 5.27
N PRO A 29 6.26 11.56 6.14
CA PRO A 29 4.84 11.30 5.96
C PRO A 29 4.38 11.86 4.61
N VAL A 30 3.72 11.02 3.81
CA VAL A 30 3.15 11.44 2.53
C VAL A 30 2.09 12.51 2.80
N SER A 31 2.23 13.67 2.17
CA SER A 31 1.21 14.73 2.27
C SER A 31 -0.06 14.32 1.51
N ILE A 32 -1.24 14.67 2.02
CA ILE A 32 -2.52 14.42 1.35
C ILE A 32 -2.55 15.04 -0.07
N ALA A 33 -1.85 16.16 -0.26
CA ALA A 33 -1.68 16.80 -1.57
C ALA A 33 -0.86 15.96 -2.58
N GLN A 34 -0.10 14.96 -2.10
CA GLN A 34 0.67 14.01 -2.91
C GLN A 34 0.00 12.62 -2.97
N SER A 35 -0.75 12.21 -1.94
CA SER A 35 -1.48 10.94 -1.98
C SER A 35 -2.60 10.95 -3.02
N MET A 36 -3.34 12.05 -3.16
CA MET A 36 -4.44 12.13 -4.14
C MET A 36 -4.01 11.94 -5.62
N PRO A 37 -3.00 12.66 -6.17
CA PRO A 37 -2.54 12.41 -7.54
C PRO A 37 -1.91 11.03 -7.73
N ARG A 38 -1.22 10.51 -6.71
CA ARG A 38 -0.61 9.17 -6.77
C ARG A 38 -1.67 8.06 -6.70
N GLY A 39 -2.69 8.21 -5.87
CA GLY A 39 -3.85 7.34 -5.76
C GLY A 39 -4.65 7.29 -7.07
N ALA A 40 -4.86 8.44 -7.72
CA ALA A 40 -5.46 8.50 -9.05
C ALA A 40 -4.66 7.70 -10.09
N ALA A 41 -3.34 7.91 -10.16
CA ALA A 41 -2.46 7.22 -11.11
C ALA A 41 -2.27 5.72 -10.79
N LEU A 42 -2.49 5.28 -9.54
CA LEU A 42 -2.58 3.87 -9.15
C LEU A 42 -3.93 3.28 -9.58
N PHE A 43 -5.04 4.01 -9.37
CA PHE A 43 -6.39 3.58 -9.72
C PHE A 43 -6.56 3.42 -11.23
N GLU A 44 -6.01 4.33 -12.02
CA GLU A 44 -5.93 4.23 -13.48
C GLU A 44 -5.23 2.95 -13.95
N LYS A 45 -4.14 2.55 -13.27
CA LYS A 45 -3.34 1.38 -13.67
C LYS A 45 -3.89 0.04 -13.16
N ALA A 46 -4.61 0.04 -12.04
CA ALA A 46 -5.03 -1.19 -11.35
C ALA A 46 -6.56 -1.43 -11.32
N CYS A 47 -7.39 -0.39 -11.43
CA CYS A 47 -8.80 -0.47 -11.05
C CYS A 47 -9.80 -0.17 -12.18
N ILE A 48 -9.50 0.75 -13.11
CA ILE A 48 -10.49 1.19 -14.13
C ILE A 48 -11.00 0.03 -15.02
N GLY A 49 -10.18 -1.00 -15.25
CA GLY A 49 -10.57 -2.20 -16.00
C GLY A 49 -11.75 -2.99 -15.40
N CYS A 50 -12.20 -2.65 -14.18
CA CYS A 50 -13.47 -3.08 -13.61
C CYS A 50 -14.33 -1.92 -13.07
N HIS A 51 -13.70 -0.83 -12.62
CA HIS A 51 -14.30 0.26 -11.84
C HIS A 51 -14.15 1.64 -12.50
N ASP A 52 -14.11 1.71 -13.83
CA ASP A 52 -14.10 2.98 -14.56
C ASP A 52 -15.22 3.93 -14.10
N MET A 53 -14.89 5.22 -13.97
CA MET A 53 -15.72 6.28 -13.40
C MET A 53 -16.45 5.91 -12.08
N GLY A 54 -15.86 5.04 -11.26
CA GLY A 54 -16.46 4.56 -10.00
C GLY A 54 -17.52 3.48 -10.17
N GLY A 55 -17.74 2.97 -11.38
CA GLY A 55 -18.71 1.93 -11.69
C GLY A 55 -18.32 0.53 -11.18
N ASN A 56 -18.97 -0.50 -11.73
CA ASN A 56 -18.56 -1.89 -11.63
C ASN A 56 -19.14 -2.69 -12.81
N ILE A 57 -18.33 -2.99 -13.82
CA ILE A 57 -18.78 -3.71 -15.03
C ILE A 57 -19.05 -5.21 -14.76
N ILE A 58 -18.52 -5.75 -13.66
CA ILE A 58 -18.57 -7.17 -13.30
C ILE A 58 -19.80 -7.48 -12.43
N GLN A 59 -20.18 -6.56 -11.54
CA GLN A 59 -21.25 -6.76 -10.56
C GLN A 59 -22.12 -5.51 -10.36
N PRO A 60 -23.34 -5.50 -10.92
CA PRO A 60 -24.35 -4.49 -10.62
C PRO A 60 -24.60 -4.39 -9.11
N GLY A 61 -24.72 -3.16 -8.60
CA GLY A 61 -24.96 -2.91 -7.19
C GLY A 61 -23.76 -3.10 -6.25
N ALA A 62 -22.55 -3.23 -6.80
CA ALA A 62 -21.28 -3.19 -6.08
C ALA A 62 -20.33 -2.13 -6.69
N THR A 63 -20.87 -0.98 -7.06
CA THR A 63 -20.08 0.17 -7.53
C THR A 63 -19.35 0.88 -6.39
N LEU A 64 -18.42 1.78 -6.71
CA LEU A 64 -17.66 2.57 -5.75
C LEU A 64 -18.37 3.90 -5.37
N PHE A 65 -19.64 4.05 -5.74
CA PHE A 65 -20.47 5.18 -5.28
C PHE A 65 -20.94 4.94 -3.84
N THR A 66 -20.99 6.00 -3.03
CA THR A 66 -21.34 5.96 -1.60
C THR A 66 -22.61 5.14 -1.27
N LYS A 67 -23.66 5.22 -2.11
CA LYS A 67 -24.91 4.45 -1.96
C LYS A 67 -24.70 2.93 -2.05
N ASP A 68 -23.75 2.48 -2.88
CA ASP A 68 -23.42 1.06 -3.04
C ASP A 68 -22.43 0.61 -1.97
N LEU A 69 -21.41 1.42 -1.68
CA LEU A 69 -20.45 1.15 -0.60
C LEU A 69 -21.18 0.97 0.74
N GLN A 70 -22.01 1.93 1.15
CA GLN A 70 -22.83 1.86 2.38
C GLN A 70 -23.75 0.62 2.40
N ARG A 71 -24.45 0.33 1.30
CA ARG A 71 -25.34 -0.85 1.21
C ARG A 71 -24.60 -2.18 1.34
N ASN A 72 -23.33 -2.23 0.91
CA ASN A 72 -22.48 -3.41 1.01
C ASN A 72 -21.67 -3.48 2.33
N GLY A 73 -21.93 -2.57 3.28
CA GLY A 73 -21.27 -2.49 4.58
C GLY A 73 -19.86 -1.90 4.55
N ILE A 74 -19.49 -1.20 3.47
CA ILE A 74 -18.16 -0.64 3.23
C ILE A 74 -18.26 0.86 3.48
N VAL A 75 -17.86 1.32 4.67
CA VAL A 75 -18.19 2.68 5.16
C VAL A 75 -16.95 3.47 5.60
N THR A 76 -15.87 2.78 5.94
CA THR A 76 -14.58 3.35 6.30
C THR A 76 -13.56 3.19 5.16
N GLU A 77 -12.46 3.92 5.26
CA GLU A 77 -11.27 3.70 4.42
C GLU A 77 -10.67 2.31 4.66
N ASP A 78 -10.65 1.84 5.92
CA ASP A 78 -10.17 0.50 6.28
C ASP A 78 -10.99 -0.62 5.59
N ASP A 79 -12.31 -0.45 5.40
CA ASP A 79 -13.13 -1.43 4.66
C ASP A 79 -12.71 -1.52 3.19
N ILE A 80 -12.37 -0.37 2.58
CA ILE A 80 -11.90 -0.26 1.18
C ILE A 80 -10.48 -0.83 1.07
N TYR A 81 -9.60 -0.52 2.02
CA TYR A 81 -8.26 -1.10 2.15
C TYR A 81 -8.35 -2.62 2.23
N ASN A 82 -9.18 -3.17 3.12
CA ASN A 82 -9.30 -4.61 3.35
C ASN A 82 -9.82 -5.35 2.11
N ILE A 83 -10.83 -4.81 1.40
CA ILE A 83 -11.30 -5.39 0.14
C ILE A 83 -10.25 -5.31 -0.96
N THR A 84 -9.55 -4.18 -1.08
CA THR A 84 -8.47 -4.04 -2.07
C THR A 84 -7.29 -4.96 -1.77
N TYR A 85 -6.98 -5.18 -0.48
CA TYR A 85 -5.90 -6.07 -0.05
C TYR A 85 -6.24 -7.54 -0.29
N TYR A 86 -7.36 -8.04 0.24
CA TYR A 86 -7.70 -9.47 0.28
C TYR A 86 -8.61 -9.95 -0.86
N GLY A 87 -9.32 -9.04 -1.54
CA GLY A 87 -10.33 -9.36 -2.54
C GLY A 87 -11.71 -9.65 -1.94
N LYS A 88 -12.75 -9.66 -2.79
CA LYS A 88 -14.12 -10.00 -2.40
C LYS A 88 -14.89 -10.62 -3.57
N GLY A 89 -15.20 -11.90 -3.47
CA GLY A 89 -15.95 -12.64 -4.49
C GLY A 89 -15.21 -12.72 -5.82
N ARG A 90 -15.62 -11.90 -6.80
CA ARG A 90 -14.97 -11.82 -8.13
C ARG A 90 -13.92 -10.70 -8.24
N MET A 91 -13.84 -9.79 -7.26
CA MET A 91 -12.76 -8.80 -7.19
C MET A 91 -11.51 -9.46 -6.59
N PRO A 92 -10.36 -9.49 -7.30
CA PRO A 92 -9.12 -10.06 -6.79
C PRO A 92 -8.47 -9.15 -5.73
N GLY A 93 -7.80 -9.74 -4.74
CA GLY A 93 -6.97 -9.00 -3.79
C GLY A 93 -5.59 -8.65 -4.34
N PHE A 94 -5.12 -7.43 -4.07
CA PHE A 94 -3.87 -6.88 -4.58
C PHE A 94 -2.72 -6.89 -3.57
N GLY A 95 -3.00 -7.02 -2.27
CA GLY A 95 -1.99 -6.95 -1.21
C GLY A 95 -1.00 -8.11 -1.26
N GLU A 96 0.25 -7.87 -0.86
CA GLU A 96 1.34 -8.86 -0.88
C GLU A 96 0.93 -10.21 -0.25
N LYS A 97 0.30 -10.16 0.93
CA LYS A 97 -0.03 -11.32 1.76
C LYS A 97 -1.40 -11.94 1.41
N CYS A 98 -2.12 -11.43 0.40
CA CYS A 98 -3.37 -12.06 -0.05
C CYS A 98 -3.11 -13.50 -0.55
N THR A 99 -3.93 -14.43 -0.04
CA THR A 99 -3.85 -15.88 -0.21
C THR A 99 -5.25 -16.49 -0.02
N PRO A 100 -5.60 -17.65 -0.63
CA PRO A 100 -4.86 -18.43 -1.62
C PRO A 100 -4.63 -17.67 -2.94
N ARG A 101 -3.66 -18.11 -3.76
CA ARG A 101 -3.24 -17.40 -4.99
C ARG A 101 -4.41 -17.06 -5.93
N GLY A 102 -5.42 -17.94 -6.01
CA GLY A 102 -6.56 -17.82 -6.91
C GLY A 102 -7.61 -16.74 -6.55
N GLN A 103 -7.58 -16.16 -5.35
CA GLN A 103 -8.43 -15.00 -5.01
C GLN A 103 -7.71 -13.66 -5.16
N CYS A 104 -6.47 -13.66 -5.67
CA CYS A 104 -5.60 -12.50 -5.73
C CYS A 104 -5.17 -12.18 -7.17
N THR A 105 -4.76 -10.94 -7.44
CA THR A 105 -4.40 -10.49 -8.78
C THR A 105 -3.27 -11.32 -9.38
N PHE A 106 -3.42 -11.78 -10.63
CA PHE A 106 -2.38 -12.56 -11.30
C PHE A 106 -1.14 -11.73 -11.65
N GLY A 107 -1.28 -10.40 -11.76
CA GLY A 107 -0.18 -9.46 -11.94
C GLY A 107 0.65 -9.22 -10.66
N PRO A 108 1.44 -8.13 -10.64
CA PRO A 108 2.15 -7.66 -9.45
C PRO A 108 1.21 -7.42 -8.27
N ARG A 109 1.76 -7.56 -7.06
CA ARG A 109 1.10 -7.10 -5.82
C ARG A 109 1.39 -5.62 -5.59
N LEU A 110 0.53 -4.95 -4.85
CA LEU A 110 0.71 -3.57 -4.40
C LEU A 110 1.21 -3.55 -2.96
N GLN A 111 1.98 -2.51 -2.62
CA GLN A 111 2.49 -2.28 -1.26
C GLN A 111 1.37 -1.78 -0.31
N GLU A 112 1.59 -1.87 1.00
CA GLU A 112 0.61 -1.46 2.01
C GLU A 112 0.34 0.05 2.02
N ASP A 113 1.29 0.89 1.59
CA ASP A 113 1.09 2.32 1.39
C ASP A 113 0.31 2.62 0.09
N GLU A 114 0.60 1.89 -1.00
CA GLU A 114 -0.13 2.02 -2.26
C GLU A 114 -1.61 1.64 -2.13
N ILE A 115 -1.93 0.62 -1.32
CA ILE A 115 -3.31 0.23 -1.05
C ILE A 115 -4.01 1.24 -0.12
N ARG A 116 -3.30 1.92 0.80
CA ARG A 116 -3.86 3.06 1.54
C ARG A 116 -4.13 4.26 0.62
N MET A 117 -3.18 4.64 -0.23
CA MET A 117 -3.39 5.71 -1.22
C MET A 117 -4.55 5.43 -2.18
N LEU A 118 -4.80 4.16 -2.53
CA LEU A 118 -6.01 3.74 -3.26
C LEU A 118 -7.28 3.86 -2.42
N ALA A 119 -7.24 3.49 -1.13
CA ALA A 119 -8.40 3.58 -0.24
C ALA A 119 -8.79 5.04 0.06
N GLU A 120 -7.82 5.90 0.40
CA GLU A 120 -7.95 7.36 0.52
C GLU A 120 -8.62 7.94 -0.75
N PHE A 121 -8.06 7.61 -1.92
CA PHE A 121 -8.54 8.09 -3.21
C PHE A 121 -9.97 7.65 -3.52
N VAL A 122 -10.29 6.36 -3.36
CA VAL A 122 -11.65 5.82 -3.59
C VAL A 122 -12.65 6.41 -2.61
N LYS A 123 -12.29 6.61 -1.34
CA LYS A 123 -13.14 7.25 -0.33
C LYS A 123 -13.43 8.70 -0.70
N SER A 124 -12.40 9.46 -1.06
CA SER A 124 -12.50 10.85 -1.51
C SER A 124 -13.36 10.98 -2.77
N GLN A 125 -13.16 10.13 -3.78
CA GLN A 125 -13.99 10.11 -4.98
C GLN A 125 -15.44 9.75 -4.69
N ALA A 126 -15.70 8.78 -3.81
CA ALA A 126 -17.06 8.40 -3.42
C ALA A 126 -17.79 9.56 -2.71
N ASP A 127 -17.13 10.23 -1.77
CA ASP A 127 -17.68 11.37 -1.03
C ASP A 127 -17.98 12.57 -1.94
N ASN A 128 -17.14 12.80 -2.97
CA ASN A 128 -17.33 13.87 -3.96
C ASN A 128 -18.21 13.45 -5.17
N GLY A 129 -18.75 12.23 -5.19
CA GLY A 129 -19.69 11.77 -6.23
C GLY A 129 -19.05 11.37 -7.56
N TRP A 130 -17.78 10.98 -7.56
CA TRP A 130 -16.96 10.62 -8.73
C TRP A 130 -16.88 11.73 -9.80
N PRO A 131 -16.30 12.90 -9.47
CA PRO A 131 -15.95 13.88 -10.48
C PRO A 131 -14.96 13.28 -11.49
N ARG A 132 -14.98 13.79 -12.73
CA ARG A 132 -13.92 13.45 -13.69
C ARG A 132 -12.59 13.92 -13.14
N ILE A 133 -11.63 13.00 -13.09
CA ILE A 133 -10.23 13.30 -12.84
C ILE A 133 -9.74 14.09 -14.06
N GLU A 134 -9.33 15.34 -13.87
CA GLU A 134 -8.60 16.06 -14.91
C GLU A 134 -7.19 15.44 -15.00
N SER A 135 -6.92 14.75 -16.10
CA SER A 135 -5.62 14.14 -16.36
C SER A 135 -4.61 15.25 -16.65
N TYR A 136 -3.74 15.55 -15.68
CA TYR A 136 -2.56 16.41 -15.86
C TYR A 136 -1.52 15.67 -16.75
N ALA A 137 -1.84 15.59 -18.04
CA ALA A 137 -1.12 14.82 -19.06
C ALA A 137 -1.12 15.56 -20.41
N ASP A 138 -0.71 16.83 -20.38
CA ASP A 138 -0.18 17.60 -21.52
C ASP A 138 1.35 17.72 -21.37
#